data_AF-A0A0H1RHP2-F1
#
_entry.id   AF-A0A0H1RHP2-F1
#
_cell.length_a   1.000
_cell.length_b   1.000
_cell.length_c   1.000
_cell.angle_alpha   90.00
_cell.angle_beta   90.00
_cell.angle_gamma   90.00
#
_symmetry.space_group_name_H-M   'P 1'
#
loop_
_entity.id
_entity.type
_entity.pdbx_description
1 polymer ?
#
loop_
_entity_poly.entity_id
_entity_poly.type
_entity_poly.pdbx_seq_one_letter_code
_entity_poly.pdbx_strand_id
1 'polypeptide(L)'
;MKQRLKKIDRLIKVQQHLHKSAELKLANLHRQESELRAAQEETLQTMGESDTLHGLFVGILAKRLKTLSLEESRTQAAIIEQKALTVEKALQVKRTEKVYSRLKEDSRRGEEKKGLIAILESMAQGDSTSLP
;
A
#
# COMPACT_ATOMS: atom_id res chain seq x y z
N MET A 1 -22.88 4.21 17.12
CA MET A 1 -21.42 3.98 17.23
C MET A 1 -20.97 2.66 16.61
N LYS A 2 -21.53 1.49 17.01
CA LYS A 2 -21.15 0.16 16.47
C LYS A 2 -21.19 0.05 14.93
N GLN A 3 -22.23 0.56 14.27
CA GLN A 3 -22.30 0.55 12.79
C GLN A 3 -21.24 1.43 12.12
N ARG A 4 -20.91 2.59 12.72
CA ARG A 4 -19.86 3.50 12.22
C ARG A 4 -18.48 2.85 12.35
N LEU A 5 -18.20 2.17 13.47
CA LEU A 5 -16.98 1.36 13.65
C LEU A 5 -16.86 0.27 12.59
N LYS A 6 -17.92 -0.51 12.33
CA LYS A 6 -17.92 -1.53 11.27
C LYS A 6 -17.69 -0.96 9.86
N LYS A 7 -18.16 0.27 9.58
CA LYS A 7 -17.89 0.93 8.30
C LYS A 7 -16.42 1.33 8.17
N ILE A 8 -15.82 1.90 9.22
CA ILE A 8 -14.41 2.31 9.22
C ILE A 8 -13.48 1.09 9.17
N ASP A 9 -13.80 0.01 9.88
CA ASP A 9 -13.05 -1.26 9.81
C ASP A 9 -12.97 -1.80 8.36
N ARG A 10 -14.11 -1.78 7.65
CA ARG A 10 -14.15 -2.15 6.22
C ARG A 10 -13.30 -1.21 5.36
N LEU A 11 -13.33 0.09 5.65
CA LEU A 11 -12.53 1.08 4.92
C LEU A 11 -11.02 0.85 5.13
N ILE A 12 -10.60 0.50 6.35
CA ILE A 12 -9.20 0.14 6.65
C ILE A 12 -8.78 -1.06 5.81
N LYS A 13 -9.59 -2.13 5.78
CA LYS A 13 -9.30 -3.32 4.97
C LYS A 13 -9.12 -2.99 3.50
N VAL A 14 -10.02 -2.18 2.93
CA VAL A 14 -9.90 -1.72 1.54
C VAL A 14 -8.60 -0.94 1.32
N GLN A 15 -8.27 -0.01 2.21
CA GLN A 15 -7.03 0.77 2.09
C GLN A 15 -5.78 -0.10 2.22
N GLN A 16 -5.78 -1.10 3.10
CA GLN A 16 -4.70 -2.08 3.25
C GLN A 16 -4.52 -2.90 1.97
N HIS A 17 -5.61 -3.35 1.35
CA HIS A 17 -5.56 -4.02 0.05
C HIS A 17 -5.01 -3.11 -1.06
N LEU A 18 -5.43 -1.85 -1.11
CA LEU A 18 -4.91 -0.88 -2.08
C LEU A 18 -3.42 -0.61 -1.88
N HIS A 19 -2.98 -0.47 -0.63
CA HIS A 19 -1.55 -0.36 -0.31
C HIS A 19 -0.79 -1.60 -0.76
N LYS A 20 -1.30 -2.81 -0.46
CA LYS A 20 -0.65 -4.06 -0.88
C LYS A 20 -0.56 -4.20 -2.40
N SER A 21 -1.61 -3.81 -3.11
CA SER A 21 -1.59 -3.78 -4.57
C SER A 21 -0.55 -2.79 -5.10
N ALA A 22 -0.39 -1.63 -4.48
CA ALA A 22 0.63 -0.65 -4.85
C ALA A 22 2.05 -1.19 -4.62
N GLU A 23 2.30 -1.90 -3.50
CA GLU A 23 3.57 -2.58 -3.24
C GLU A 23 3.89 -3.63 -4.31
N LEU A 24 2.92 -4.46 -4.68
CA LEU A 24 3.11 -5.50 -5.70
C LEU A 24 3.44 -4.89 -7.07
N LYS A 25 2.76 -3.80 -7.44
CA LYS A 25 3.07 -3.06 -8.68
C LYS A 25 4.50 -2.52 -8.66
N LEU A 26 4.93 -1.94 -7.54
CA LEU A 26 6.30 -1.44 -7.40
C LEU A 26 7.34 -2.56 -7.52
N ALA A 27 7.09 -3.71 -6.88
CA ALA A 27 7.96 -4.88 -6.98
C ALA A 27 8.07 -5.40 -8.42
N ASN A 28 6.95 -5.44 -9.16
CA ASN A 28 6.95 -5.84 -10.57
C ASN A 28 7.74 -4.87 -11.44
N LEU A 29 7.63 -3.56 -11.20
CA LEU A 29 8.41 -2.56 -11.93
C LEU A 29 9.92 -2.70 -11.68
N HIS A 30 10.33 -2.95 -10.42
CA HIS A 30 11.74 -3.23 -10.11
C HIS A 30 12.25 -4.51 -10.76
N ARG A 31 11.41 -5.55 -10.82
CA ARG A 31 11.75 -6.77 -11.54
C ARG A 31 11.95 -6.47 -13.03
N GLN A 32 11.04 -5.72 -13.66
CA GLN A 32 11.15 -5.33 -15.06
C GLN A 32 12.41 -4.49 -15.33
N GLU A 33 12.74 -3.54 -14.44
CA GLU A 33 13.99 -2.77 -14.51
C GLU A 33 15.22 -3.69 -14.50
N SER A 34 15.25 -4.69 -13.61
CA SER A 34 16.33 -5.67 -13.55
C SER A 34 16.43 -6.52 -14.81
N GLU A 35 15.30 -6.96 -15.37
CA GLU A 35 15.26 -7.74 -16.61
C GLU A 35 15.76 -6.91 -17.80
N LEU A 36 15.37 -5.63 -17.87
CA LEU A 36 15.85 -4.70 -18.91
C LEU A 36 17.36 -4.46 -18.80
N ARG A 37 17.90 -4.30 -17.59
CA ARG A 37 19.35 -4.15 -17.39
C ARG A 37 20.12 -5.41 -17.81
N ALA A 38 19.63 -6.58 -17.42
CA ALA A 38 20.24 -7.85 -17.84
C ALA A 38 20.25 -8.00 -19.37
N ALA A 39 19.14 -7.64 -20.04
CA ALA A 39 19.06 -7.69 -21.51
C ALA A 39 20.00 -6.68 -22.20
N GLN A 40 20.21 -5.50 -21.60
CA GLN A 40 21.20 -4.54 -22.09
C GLN A 40 22.62 -5.08 -21.95
N GLU A 41 22.95 -5.66 -20.80
CA GLU A 41 24.26 -6.26 -20.54
C GLU A 41 24.54 -7.43 -21.49
N GLU A 42 23.58 -8.33 -21.70
CA GLU A 42 23.68 -9.43 -22.67
C GLU A 42 23.91 -8.90 -24.09
N THR A 43 23.19 -7.84 -24.48
CA THR A 43 23.36 -7.19 -25.81
C THR A 43 24.77 -6.61 -25.96
N LEU A 44 25.32 -5.99 -24.90
CA LEU A 44 26.67 -5.44 -24.90
C LEU A 44 27.74 -6.53 -24.91
N GLN A 45 27.56 -7.63 -24.17
CA GLN A 45 28.45 -8.79 -24.19
C GLN A 45 28.49 -9.42 -25.59
N THR A 46 27.33 -9.58 -26.22
CA THR A 46 27.23 -10.06 -27.61
C THR A 46 27.96 -9.13 -28.58
N MET A 47 27.99 -7.81 -28.33
CA MET A 47 28.79 -6.85 -29.10
C MET A 47 30.29 -6.90 -28.79
N GLY A 48 30.71 -7.48 -27.67
CA GLY A 48 32.13 -7.63 -27.30
C GLY A 48 32.76 -8.92 -27.79
N GLU A 49 31.97 -9.98 -27.96
CA GLU A 49 32.44 -11.28 -28.45
C GLU A 49 32.76 -11.19 -29.95
N SER A 50 34.03 -11.40 -30.28
CA SER A 50 34.63 -11.07 -31.56
C SER A 50 34.39 -12.18 -32.59
N ASP A 51 33.55 -11.94 -33.58
CA ASP A 51 33.44 -12.81 -34.75
C ASP A 51 33.38 -12.03 -36.06
N THR A 52 33.79 -12.67 -37.16
CA THR A 52 33.99 -12.05 -38.49
C THR A 52 32.73 -11.41 -39.10
N LEU A 53 31.54 -11.66 -38.55
CA LEU A 53 30.24 -11.12 -38.98
C LEU A 53 29.80 -9.85 -38.22
N HIS A 54 30.62 -9.32 -37.31
CA HIS A 54 30.25 -8.23 -36.39
C HIS A 54 29.70 -6.98 -37.07
N GLY A 55 30.38 -6.52 -38.13
CA GLY A 55 29.98 -5.29 -38.84
C GLY A 55 28.56 -5.34 -39.40
N LEU A 56 28.03 -6.54 -39.70
CA LEU A 56 26.67 -6.73 -40.23
C LEU A 56 25.60 -6.59 -39.16
N PHE A 57 25.90 -6.95 -37.90
CA PHE A 57 24.92 -6.98 -36.80
C PHE A 57 25.03 -5.79 -35.83
N VAL A 58 26.14 -5.04 -35.84
CA VAL A 58 26.35 -3.86 -34.98
C VAL A 58 25.20 -2.84 -35.09
N GLY A 59 24.71 -2.55 -36.30
CA GLY A 59 23.59 -1.61 -36.48
C GLY A 59 22.28 -2.09 -35.83
N ILE A 60 22.02 -3.40 -35.87
CA ILE A 60 20.84 -4.02 -35.28
C ILE A 60 20.96 -4.04 -33.75
N LEU A 61 22.13 -4.44 -33.22
CA LEU A 61 22.40 -4.48 -31.78
C LEU A 61 22.36 -3.07 -31.17
N ALA A 62 22.93 -2.06 -31.84
CA ALA A 62 22.85 -0.66 -31.41
C ALA A 62 21.39 -0.15 -31.37
N LYS A 63 20.57 -0.52 -32.35
CA LYS A 63 19.15 -0.17 -32.36
C LYS A 63 18.39 -0.85 -31.21
N ARG A 64 18.68 -2.13 -30.95
CA ARG A 64 18.09 -2.89 -29.83
C ARG A 64 18.47 -2.27 -28.49
N LEU A 65 19.76 -1.94 -28.29
CA LEU A 65 20.25 -1.29 -27.08
C LEU A 65 19.56 0.06 -26.84
N LYS A 66 19.39 0.87 -27.89
CA LYS A 66 18.65 2.13 -27.80
C LYS A 66 17.20 1.91 -27.36
N THR A 67 16.52 0.92 -27.91
CA THR A 67 15.14 0.59 -27.51
C THR A 67 15.08 0.15 -26.04
N LEU A 68 15.97 -0.74 -25.61
CA LEU A 68 16.03 -1.20 -24.22
C LEU A 68 16.31 -0.05 -23.23
N SER A 69 17.20 0.87 -23.58
CA SER A 69 17.50 2.05 -22.76
C SER A 69 16.31 3.01 -22.64
N LEU A 70 15.53 3.20 -23.72
CA LEU A 70 14.28 3.97 -23.68
C LEU A 70 13.22 3.30 -22.79
N GLU A 71 13.11 1.98 -22.86
CA GLU A 71 12.20 1.20 -22.00
C GLU A 71 12.63 1.25 -20.53
N GLU A 72 13.93 1.18 -20.24
CA GLU A 72 14.46 1.34 -18.88
C GLU A 72 14.11 2.73 -18.33
N SER A 73 14.34 3.79 -19.12
CA SER A 73 14.03 5.17 -18.72
C SER A 73 12.54 5.35 -18.38
N ARG A 74 11.65 4.76 -19.20
CA ARG A 74 10.20 4.76 -18.94
C ARG A 74 9.86 3.98 -17.66
N THR A 75 10.49 2.84 -17.46
CA THR A 75 10.28 1.99 -16.27
C THR A 75 10.75 2.70 -15.01
N GLN A 76 11.89 3.38 -15.04
CA GLN A 76 12.40 4.18 -13.92
C GLN A 76 11.45 5.35 -13.56
N ALA A 77 10.92 6.06 -14.56
CA ALA A 77 9.91 7.08 -14.32
C ALA A 77 8.66 6.49 -13.62
N ALA A 78 8.18 5.35 -14.11
CA ALA A 78 7.05 4.65 -13.50
C ALA A 78 7.34 4.17 -12.06
N ILE A 79 8.57 3.73 -11.76
CA ILE A 79 9.00 3.37 -10.40
C ILE A 79 8.89 4.57 -9.45
N ILE A 80 9.37 5.74 -9.88
CA ILE A 80 9.34 6.97 -9.07
C ILE A 80 7.89 7.33 -8.73
N GLU A 81 7.01 7.35 -9.73
CA GLU A 81 5.58 7.63 -9.55
C GLU A 81 4.90 6.59 -8.64
N GLN A 82 5.14 5.30 -8.90
CA GLN A 82 4.55 4.22 -8.14
C GLN A 82 5.05 4.19 -6.68
N LYS A 83 6.29 4.58 -6.42
CA LYS A 83 6.84 4.73 -5.08
C LYS A 83 6.12 5.84 -4.31
N ALA A 84 5.91 7.00 -4.93
CA ALA A 84 5.15 8.10 -4.33
C ALA A 84 3.71 7.67 -3.99
N LEU A 85 3.04 6.98 -4.92
CA LEU A 85 1.70 6.45 -4.71
C LEU A 85 1.64 5.43 -3.56
N THR A 86 2.64 4.54 -3.47
CA THR A 86 2.71 3.52 -2.42
C THR A 86 2.82 4.18 -1.04
N VAL A 87 3.67 5.19 -0.90
CA VAL A 87 3.80 5.98 0.34
C VAL A 87 2.49 6.69 0.68
N GLU A 88 1.83 7.30 -0.30
CA GLU A 88 0.53 7.95 -0.10
C GLU A 88 -0.52 6.96 0.45
N LYS A 89 -0.59 5.75 -0.13
CA LYS A 89 -1.51 4.69 0.35
C LYS A 89 -1.15 4.22 1.75
N ALA A 90 0.13 4.08 2.08
CA ALA A 90 0.59 3.75 3.43
C ALA A 90 0.12 4.80 4.45
N LEU A 91 0.28 6.08 4.11
CA LEU A 91 -0.16 7.19 4.96
C LEU A 91 -1.69 7.22 5.12
N GLN A 92 -2.46 6.94 4.07
CA GLN A 92 -3.92 6.83 4.14
C GLN A 92 -4.36 5.73 5.12
N VAL A 93 -3.74 4.54 5.05
CA VAL A 93 -4.00 3.44 5.99
C VAL A 93 -3.74 3.92 7.42
N LYS A 94 -2.57 4.51 7.70
CA LYS A 94 -2.20 4.97 9.04
C LYS A 94 -3.14 6.03 9.60
N ARG A 95 -3.59 6.96 8.76
CA ARG A 95 -4.56 8.00 9.14
C ARG A 95 -5.90 7.36 9.52
N THR A 96 -6.39 6.41 8.73
CA THR A 96 -7.67 5.74 9.01
C THR A 96 -7.59 4.85 10.24
N GLU A 97 -6.48 4.12 10.44
CA GLU A 97 -6.21 3.35 11.66
C GLU A 97 -6.28 4.25 12.90
N LYS A 98 -5.66 5.43 12.85
CA LYS A 98 -5.71 6.40 13.95
C LYS A 98 -7.13 6.89 14.25
N VAL A 99 -7.92 7.18 13.22
CA VAL A 99 -9.33 7.57 13.38
C VAL A 99 -10.16 6.44 13.98
N TYR A 100 -9.94 5.20 13.54
CA TYR A 100 -10.62 4.03 14.06
C TYR A 100 -10.32 3.79 15.54
N SER A 101 -9.05 3.86 15.94
CA SER A 101 -8.65 3.70 17.34
C SER A 101 -9.30 4.73 18.26
N ARG A 102 -9.34 6.01 17.84
CA ARG A 102 -10.06 7.07 18.58
C ARG A 102 -11.55 6.78 18.70
N LEU A 103 -12.20 6.43 17.60
CA LEU A 103 -13.64 6.13 17.60
C LEU A 103 -13.97 4.92 18.48
N LYS A 104 -13.08 3.93 18.53
CA LYS A 104 -13.23 2.74 19.37
C LYS A 104 -13.14 3.11 20.85
N GLU A 105 -12.19 3.97 21.21
CA GLU A 105 -12.05 4.47 22.58
C GLU A 105 -13.26 5.31 23.02
N ASP A 106 -13.74 6.21 22.17
CA ASP A 106 -14.94 7.02 22.45
C ASP A 106 -16.18 6.13 22.64
N SER A 107 -16.32 5.09 21.81
CA SER A 107 -17.41 4.12 21.94
C SER A 107 -17.32 3.36 23.26
N ARG A 108 -16.12 2.93 23.67
CA ARG A 108 -15.90 2.23 24.95
C ARG A 108 -16.26 3.12 26.13
N ARG A 109 -15.72 4.36 26.18
CA ARG A 109 -16.01 5.33 27.25
C ARG A 109 -17.50 5.64 27.33
N GLY A 110 -18.18 5.74 26.19
CA GLY A 110 -19.63 5.94 26.13
C GLY A 110 -20.44 4.75 26.65
N GLU A 111 -20.01 3.53 26.37
CA GLU A 111 -20.63 2.31 26.91
C GLU A 111 -20.40 2.17 28.42
N GLU A 112 -19.19 2.46 28.91
CA GLU A 112 -18.85 2.47 30.34
C GLU A 112 -19.70 3.49 31.11
N LYS A 113 -19.79 4.73 30.60
CA LYS A 113 -20.62 5.77 31.23
C LYS A 113 -22.09 5.35 31.31
N LYS A 114 -22.63 4.74 30.25
CA LYS A 114 -24.01 4.23 30.25
C LYS A 114 -24.21 3.10 31.26
N GLY A 115 -23.25 2.19 31.36
CA GLY A 115 -23.28 1.10 32.34
C GLY A 115 -23.27 1.62 33.78
N LEU A 116 -22.41 2.60 34.08
CA LEU A 116 -22.36 3.23 35.41
C LEU A 116 -23.65 3.96 35.77
N ILE A 117 -24.23 4.71 34.83
CA ILE A 117 -25.52 5.38 35.03
C ILE A 117 -26.62 4.34 35.34
N ALA A 118 -26.68 3.25 34.57
CA ALA A 118 -27.68 2.20 34.79
C ALA A 118 -27.52 1.51 36.17
N ILE A 119 -26.28 1.31 36.63
CA ILE A 119 -26.01 0.77 37.98
C ILE A 119 -26.51 1.76 39.05
N LEU A 120 -26.17 3.05 38.93
CA LEU A 120 -26.60 4.09 39.87
C LEU A 120 -28.13 4.21 39.92
N GLU A 121 -28.80 4.18 38.77
CA GLU A 121 -30.27 4.18 38.67
C GLU A 121 -30.87 2.95 39.37
N SER A 122 -30.29 1.76 39.18
CA SER A 122 -30.76 0.54 39.84
C SER A 122 -30.60 0.58 41.36
N MET A 123 -29.51 1.19 41.86
CA MET A 123 -29.30 1.37 43.30
C MET A 123 -30.30 2.38 43.90
N ALA A 124 -30.54 3.50 43.21
CA ALA A 124 -31.51 4.49 43.65
C ALA A 124 -32.96 3.95 43.65
N GLN A 125 -33.28 3.03 42.74
CA GLN A 125 -34.58 2.35 42.73
C GLN A 125 -34.70 1.25 43.80
N GLY A 126 -33.61 0.56 44.14
CA GLY A 126 -33.61 -0.46 45.20
C GLY A 126 -33.93 0.09 46.59
N ASP A 127 -33.42 1.28 46.91
CA ASP A 127 -33.65 1.95 48.20
C ASP A 127 -35.06 2.59 48.33
N SER A 128 -35.80 2.74 47.22
CA SER A 128 -37.17 3.30 47.24
C SER A 128 -38.27 2.24 47.36
N THR A 129 -37.91 0.95 47.47
CA THR A 129 -38.86 -0.16 47.68
C THR A 129 -38.97 -0.66 49.13
N SER A 130 -38.32 -0.02 50.10
CA SER A 130 -38.55 -0.28 51.53
C SER A 130 -39.06 0.97 52.23
N LEU A 131 -40.38 1.16 52.27
CA LEU A 131 -41.20 1.86 53.27
C LEU A 131 -42.61 2.08 52.65
N PRO A 132 -43.74 1.83 53.34
CA PRO A 132 -43.97 1.27 54.68
C PRO A 132 -44.42 -0.20 54.68
#